data_AF-A0AA39MXF6-F1
#
_entry.id   AF-A0AA39MXF6-F1
#
_cell.length_a   1.000
_cell.length_b   1.000
_cell.length_c   1.000
_cell.angle_alpha   90.00
_cell.angle_beta   90.00
_cell.angle_gamma   90.00
#
_symmetry.space_group_name_H-M   'P 1'
#
loop_
_entity.id
_entity.type
_entity.pdbx_description
1 polymer ?
#
loop_
_entity_poly.entity_id
_entity_poly.type
_entity_poly.pdbx_seq_one_letter_code
_entity_poly.pdbx_strand_id
1 'polypeptide(L)'
;MLVVTASRWLFIKPYGRVPDIKMVPMVFVRRHTTIPVPRAFGSFRYRARDFLVMTRTPEHSLELWEWRDLEDGTRSALLVQLRDYVLQLRSIPRPVGSSTAICSVLGGLVYDLRLCTDGPYGPYVARIK
;
A
#
# COMPACT_ATOMS: atom_id res chain seq x y z
N MET A 1 -12.76 13.31 5.08
CA MET A 1 -11.31 13.00 5.21
C MET A 1 -10.54 14.27 4.91
N LEU A 2 -9.80 14.85 5.87
CA LEU A 2 -9.05 16.09 5.64
C LEU A 2 -7.78 15.77 4.83
N VAL A 3 -7.82 15.93 3.50
CA VAL A 3 -6.62 15.77 2.67
C VAL A 3 -5.92 17.11 2.61
N VAL A 4 -4.72 17.21 3.17
CA VAL A 4 -3.90 18.42 3.05
C VAL A 4 -2.87 18.13 1.96
N THR A 5 -3.08 18.72 0.78
CA THR A 5 -2.03 18.75 -0.22
C THR A 5 -1.10 19.92 0.11
N ALA A 6 0.12 19.60 0.51
CA ALA A 6 1.16 20.60 0.69
C ALA A 6 1.98 20.61 -0.60
N SER A 7 1.65 21.48 -1.56
CA SER A 7 2.31 21.62 -2.88
C SER A 7 1.97 20.56 -3.95
N ARG A 8 2.55 20.77 -5.14
CA ARG A 8 2.42 19.94 -6.35
C ARG A 8 3.03 18.53 -6.19
N TRP A 9 3.91 18.34 -5.21
CA TRP A 9 4.76 17.16 -5.10
C TRP A 9 4.55 16.34 -3.83
N LEU A 10 3.99 16.93 -2.77
CA LEU A 10 3.78 16.26 -1.49
C LEU A 10 2.31 16.03 -1.22
N PHE A 11 2.03 14.87 -0.63
CA PHE A 11 0.73 14.47 -0.16
C PHE A 11 0.82 14.17 1.32
N ILE A 12 0.02 14.88 2.14
CA ILE A 12 -0.03 14.68 3.59
C ILE A 12 -1.37 14.04 3.92
N LYS A 13 -1.31 12.81 4.43
CA LYS A 13 -2.49 12.05 4.80
C LYS A 13 -2.64 11.99 6.32
N PRO A 14 -3.73 12.50 6.90
CA PRO A 14 -4.03 12.25 8.31
C PRO A 14 -4.30 10.75 8.49
N TYR A 15 -3.83 10.22 9.60
CA TYR A 15 -4.08 8.85 10.01
C TYR A 15 -4.38 8.80 11.51
N GLY A 16 -5.29 7.90 11.89
CA GLY A 16 -5.76 7.77 13.27
C GLY A 16 -5.07 6.65 14.05
N ARG A 17 -4.04 5.99 13.50
CA ARG A 17 -3.34 4.85 14.12
C ARG A 17 -1.83 4.91 13.79
N VAL A 18 -1.05 3.97 14.32
CA VAL A 18 0.42 3.93 14.27
C VAL A 18 0.98 4.16 12.84
N PRO A 19 1.88 5.15 12.62
CA PRO A 19 2.38 5.51 11.29
C PRO A 19 3.04 4.36 10.50
N ASP A 20 3.70 3.45 11.21
CA ASP A 20 4.52 2.37 10.62
C ASP A 20 3.71 1.41 9.75
N ILE A 21 2.42 1.24 10.04
CA ILE A 21 1.52 0.29 9.37
C ILE A 21 1.39 0.58 7.87
N LYS A 22 1.47 1.84 7.45
CA LYS A 22 1.38 2.21 6.02
C LYS A 22 2.74 2.52 5.42
N MET A 23 3.61 3.16 6.18
CA MET A 23 4.95 3.54 5.71
C MET A 23 5.77 2.29 5.37
N VAL A 24 5.84 1.33 6.29
CA VAL A 24 6.73 0.17 6.14
C VAL A 24 6.35 -0.71 4.95
N PRO A 25 5.07 -1.07 4.72
CA PRO A 25 4.70 -1.83 3.53
C PRO A 25 5.00 -1.08 2.23
N MET A 26 4.81 0.23 2.17
CA MET A 26 5.14 1.03 0.98
C MET A 26 6.63 1.01 0.68
N VAL A 27 7.48 1.21 1.70
CA VAL A 27 8.94 1.11 1.57
C VAL A 27 9.35 -0.31 1.16
N PHE A 28 8.73 -1.32 1.75
CA PHE A 28 9.02 -2.73 1.46
C PHE A 28 8.69 -3.10 0.01
N VAL A 29 7.48 -2.79 -0.47
CA VAL A 29 7.08 -3.05 -1.88
C VAL A 29 7.99 -2.31 -2.85
N ARG A 30 8.30 -1.04 -2.58
CA ARG A 30 9.18 -0.22 -3.43
C ARG A 30 10.60 -0.78 -3.55
N ARG A 31 11.11 -1.43 -2.49
CA ARG A 31 12.45 -2.03 -2.48
C ARG A 31 12.54 -3.35 -3.25
N HIS A 32 11.43 -4.04 -3.43
CA HIS A 32 11.40 -5.39 -4.01
C HIS A 32 10.71 -5.48 -5.36
N THR A 33 10.07 -4.40 -5.83
CA THR A 33 9.30 -4.40 -7.07
C THR A 33 9.50 -3.10 -7.83
N THR A 34 9.13 -3.08 -9.11
CA THR A 34 9.08 -1.89 -9.96
C THR A 34 7.75 -1.15 -9.86
N ILE A 35 6.86 -1.57 -8.94
CA ILE A 35 5.51 -1.01 -8.82
C ILE A 35 5.61 0.45 -8.37
N PRO A 36 4.94 1.38 -9.06
CA PRO A 36 4.96 2.79 -8.70
C PRO A 36 4.10 3.05 -7.45
N VAL A 37 4.68 2.81 -6.28
CA VAL A 37 4.09 3.20 -4.99
C VAL A 37 4.60 4.57 -4.54
N PRO A 38 3.78 5.39 -3.85
CA PRO A 38 4.26 6.67 -3.34
C PRO A 38 5.50 6.49 -2.43
N ARG A 39 6.47 7.39 -2.56
CA ARG A 39 7.64 7.41 -1.68
C ARG A 39 7.23 8.05 -0.36
N ALA A 40 7.21 7.26 0.71
CA ALA A 40 7.04 7.81 2.04
C ALA A 40 8.31 8.53 2.50
N PHE A 41 8.17 9.76 2.99
CA PHE A 41 9.27 10.57 3.51
C PHE A 41 9.39 10.45 5.03
N GLY A 42 8.26 10.30 5.72
CA GLY A 42 8.21 10.21 7.17
C GLY A 42 6.83 10.48 7.72
N SER A 43 6.72 10.48 9.05
CA SER A 43 5.49 10.81 9.75
C SER A 43 5.72 11.81 10.86
N PHE A 44 4.68 12.57 11.20
CA PHE A 44 4.72 13.53 12.31
C PHE A 44 3.36 13.57 13.01
N ARG A 45 3.37 14.00 14.28
CA ARG A 45 2.16 14.18 15.08
C ARG A 45 1.83 15.65 15.22
N TYR A 46 0.58 16.03 14.96
CA TYR A 46 0.09 17.39 15.13
C TYR A 46 -1.35 17.38 15.67
N ARG A 47 -1.62 18.15 16.73
CA ARG A 47 -2.93 18.20 17.42
C ARG A 47 -3.52 16.81 17.70
N ALA A 48 -2.70 15.93 18.29
CA ALA A 48 -3.04 14.53 18.60
C ALA A 48 -3.46 13.65 17.41
N ARG A 49 -3.11 14.04 16.18
CA ARG A 49 -3.29 13.24 14.98
C ARG A 49 -1.95 12.93 14.35
N ASP A 50 -1.79 11.72 13.84
CA ASP A 50 -0.61 11.32 13.12
C ASP A 50 -0.78 11.62 11.63
N PHE A 51 0.29 12.04 10.97
CA PHE A 51 0.29 12.40 9.57
C PHE A 51 1.43 11.67 8.87
N LEU A 52 1.13 11.11 7.70
CA LEU A 52 2.12 10.51 6.80
C LEU A 52 2.41 11.49 5.67
N VAL A 53 3.69 11.82 5.47
CA VAL A 53 4.18 12.64 4.36
C VAL A 53 4.75 11.71 3.29
N MET A 54 4.26 11.86 2.06
CA MET A 54 4.68 11.05 0.93
C MET A 54 4.66 11.85 -0.38
N THR A 55 5.27 11.32 -1.43
CA THR A 55 5.11 11.88 -2.78
C THR A 55 3.65 11.81 -3.19
N ARG A 56 3.18 12.84 -3.89
CA ARG A 56 1.91 12.76 -4.62
C ARG A 56 2.09 11.86 -5.83
N THR A 57 1.18 10.91 -6.02
CA THR A 57 1.02 10.17 -7.29
C THR A 57 0.41 11.15 -8.29
N PRO A 58 1.13 11.56 -9.35
CA PRO A 58 0.65 12.58 -10.27
C PRO A 58 -0.49 12.07 -11.17
N GLU A 59 -0.69 10.76 -11.25
CA GLU A 59 -1.67 10.15 -12.14
C GLU A 59 -3.11 10.19 -11.59
N HIS A 60 -4.08 10.10 -12.50
CA HIS A 60 -5.51 9.97 -12.18
C HIS A 60 -5.85 8.51 -11.83
N SER A 61 -6.89 8.34 -11.01
CA SER A 61 -7.49 7.03 -10.78
C SER A 61 -8.08 6.56 -12.11
N LEU A 62 -7.79 5.32 -12.52
CA LEU A 62 -8.42 4.71 -13.69
C LEU A 62 -9.84 4.29 -13.30
N GLU A 63 -10.80 5.19 -13.53
CA GLU A 63 -12.19 4.96 -13.19
C GLU A 63 -12.88 4.02 -14.21
N LEU A 64 -14.02 3.46 -13.81
CA LEU A 64 -14.75 2.47 -14.63
C LEU A 64 -15.10 3.00 -16.03
N TRP A 65 -15.42 4.29 -16.14
CA TRP A 65 -15.78 4.93 -17.41
C TRP A 65 -14.56 5.13 -18.31
N GLU A 66 -13.42 5.58 -17.76
CA GLU A 66 -12.16 5.71 -18.49
C GLU A 66 -11.70 4.36 -19.04
N TRP A 67 -11.82 3.28 -18.25
CA TRP A 67 -11.46 1.93 -18.70
C TRP A 67 -12.23 1.44 -19.92
N ARG A 68 -13.52 1.81 -20.01
CA ARG A 68 -14.39 1.43 -21.13
C ARG A 68 -14.00 2.19 -22.39
N ASP A 69 -13.61 3.45 -22.24
CA ASP A 69 -13.25 4.34 -23.35
C ASP A 69 -11.84 4.09 -23.88
N LEU A 70 -11.02 3.28 -23.19
CA LEU A 70 -9.71 2.87 -23.68
C LEU A 70 -9.81 2.00 -24.93
N GLU A 71 -8.95 2.28 -25.90
CA GLU A 71 -8.71 1.39 -27.04
C GLU A 71 -8.24 0.00 -26.57
N ASP A 72 -8.64 -1.05 -27.29
CA ASP A 72 -8.34 -2.45 -26.93
C ASP A 72 -6.85 -2.74 -26.79
N GLY A 73 -6.00 -2.10 -27.61
CA GLY A 73 -4.54 -2.20 -27.50
C GLY A 73 -4.01 -1.65 -26.17
N THR A 74 -4.49 -0.47 -25.77
CA THR A 74 -4.14 0.16 -24.48
C THR A 74 -4.64 -0.67 -23.31
N ARG A 75 -5.88 -1.19 -23.39
CA ARG A 75 -6.44 -2.08 -22.37
C ARG A 75 -5.60 -3.33 -22.20
N SER A 76 -5.19 -3.96 -23.30
CA SER A 76 -4.35 -5.16 -23.29
C SER A 76 -2.98 -4.88 -22.67
N ALA A 77 -2.35 -3.77 -23.01
CA ALA A 77 -1.07 -3.35 -22.42
C ALA A 77 -1.18 -3.10 -20.91
N LEU A 78 -2.26 -2.46 -20.45
CA LEU A 78 -2.53 -2.27 -19.02
C LEU A 78 -2.74 -3.60 -18.28
N LEU A 79 -3.47 -4.55 -18.87
CA LEU A 79 -3.67 -5.87 -18.28
C LEU A 79 -2.34 -6.63 -18.13
N VAL A 80 -1.47 -6.55 -19.13
CA VAL A 80 -0.11 -7.12 -19.06
C VAL A 80 0.68 -6.47 -17.93
N GLN A 81 0.68 -5.14 -17.84
CA GLN A 81 1.38 -4.42 -16.77
C GLN A 81 0.86 -4.78 -15.37
N LEU A 82 -0.48 -4.83 -15.19
CA LEU A 82 -1.10 -5.20 -13.91
C LEU A 82 -0.79 -6.65 -13.53
N ARG A 83 -0.81 -7.57 -14.50
CA ARG A 83 -0.39 -8.96 -14.29
C ARG A 83 1.05 -9.01 -13.78
N ASP A 84 1.96 -8.29 -14.42
CA ASP A 84 3.37 -8.25 -14.03
C ASP A 84 3.54 -7.68 -12.62
N TYR A 85 2.82 -6.62 -12.25
CA TYR A 85 2.83 -6.09 -10.88
C TYR A 85 2.33 -7.10 -9.84
N VAL A 86 1.26 -7.83 -10.14
CA VAL A 86 0.75 -8.88 -9.24
C VAL A 86 1.77 -10.01 -9.09
N LEU A 87 2.45 -10.40 -10.18
CA LEU A 87 3.50 -11.42 -10.13
C LEU A 87 4.69 -10.94 -9.29
N GLN A 88 5.12 -9.70 -9.45
CA GLN A 88 6.18 -9.10 -8.62
C GLN A 88 5.82 -9.07 -7.13
N LEU A 89 4.59 -8.69 -6.77
CA LEU A 89 4.14 -8.73 -5.37
C LEU A 89 4.19 -10.16 -4.79
N ARG A 90 3.81 -11.16 -5.59
CA ARG A 90 3.79 -12.56 -5.18
C ARG A 90 5.18 -13.18 -5.11
N SER A 91 6.15 -12.65 -5.85
CA SER A 91 7.53 -13.12 -5.82
C SER A 91 8.36 -12.53 -4.68
N ILE A 92 7.85 -11.51 -3.97
CA ILE A 92 8.56 -10.94 -2.82
C ILE A 92 8.77 -12.04 -1.76
N PRO A 93 10.02 -12.33 -1.38
CA PRO A 93 10.29 -13.30 -0.32
C PRO A 93 9.61 -12.89 0.97
N ARG A 94 9.09 -13.88 1.71
CA ARG A 94 8.57 -13.63 3.04
C ARG A 94 9.69 -13.04 3.93
N PRO A 95 9.43 -11.98 4.71
CA PRO A 95 10.42 -11.46 5.66
C PRO A 95 10.90 -12.59 6.57
N VAL A 96 12.21 -12.75 6.69
CA VAL A 96 12.87 -13.81 7.46
C VAL A 96 12.32 -13.79 8.90
N GLY A 97 11.75 -14.92 9.35
CA GLY A 97 11.04 -15.03 10.64
C GLY A 97 9.52 -15.30 10.53
N SER A 98 8.94 -15.18 9.34
CA SER A 98 7.49 -15.34 9.09
C SER A 98 7.09 -16.65 8.37
N SER A 99 7.98 -17.65 8.31
CA SER A 99 7.72 -18.90 7.54
C SER A 99 6.40 -19.57 7.93
N THR A 100 5.97 -19.37 9.17
CA THR A 100 4.77 -20.00 9.75
C THR A 100 3.72 -18.98 10.20
N ALA A 101 3.83 -17.69 9.84
CA ALA A 101 2.88 -16.68 10.29
C ALA A 101 2.34 -15.79 9.15
N ILE A 102 1.02 -15.60 9.13
CA ILE A 102 0.35 -14.55 8.35
C ILE A 102 0.33 -13.30 9.22
N CYS A 103 1.15 -12.31 8.86
CA CYS A 103 1.42 -11.12 9.66
C CYS A 103 1.79 -9.91 8.79
N SER A 104 1.99 -8.74 9.42
CA SER A 104 2.51 -7.56 8.73
C SER A 104 4.00 -7.74 8.37
N VAL A 105 4.54 -6.81 7.57
CA VAL A 105 5.96 -6.81 7.17
C VAL A 105 6.91 -6.83 8.38
N LEU A 106 6.48 -6.28 9.52
CA LEU A 106 7.25 -6.26 10.77
C LEU A 106 7.01 -7.50 11.66
N GLY A 107 6.29 -8.52 11.17
CA GLY A 107 5.94 -9.70 11.97
C GLY A 107 4.76 -9.52 12.91
N GLY A 108 4.13 -8.35 12.93
CA GLY A 108 3.07 -7.99 13.87
C GLY A 108 1.65 -8.11 13.30
N LEU A 109 0.72 -7.41 13.94
CA LEU A 109 -0.68 -7.37 13.54
C LEU A 109 -0.88 -6.75 12.14
N VAL A 110 -1.91 -7.19 11.44
CA VAL A 110 -2.34 -6.69 10.13
C VAL A 110 -3.53 -5.75 10.29
N TYR A 111 -3.52 -4.69 9.48
CA TYR A 111 -4.67 -3.81 9.29
C TYR A 111 -5.15 -3.90 7.84
N ASP A 112 -6.28 -4.58 7.63
CA ASP A 112 -6.95 -4.71 6.34
C ASP A 112 -8.41 -4.29 6.53
N LEU A 113 -8.90 -3.30 5.79
CA LEU A 113 -10.28 -2.80 5.94
C LEU A 113 -11.35 -3.87 5.66
N ARG A 114 -11.01 -4.94 4.95
CA ARG A 114 -11.91 -6.07 4.68
C ARG A 114 -11.99 -7.05 5.86
N LEU A 115 -11.02 -6.99 6.78
CA LEU A 115 -10.95 -7.83 7.98
C LEU A 115 -11.22 -7.02 9.27
N CYS A 116 -10.76 -5.77 9.30
CA CYS A 116 -10.62 -4.93 10.47
C CYS A 116 -11.82 -3.99 10.68
N THR A 117 -12.98 -4.55 11.03
CA THR A 117 -14.16 -3.74 11.42
C THR A 117 -14.05 -3.20 12.85
N ASP A 118 -13.30 -3.87 13.73
CA ASP A 118 -13.17 -3.59 15.16
C ASP A 118 -11.71 -3.38 15.64
N GLY A 119 -10.71 -3.89 14.92
CA GLY A 119 -9.32 -3.79 15.36
C GLY A 119 -8.30 -4.36 14.39
N PRO A 120 -6.99 -4.31 14.71
CA PRO A 120 -5.97 -5.10 14.03
C PRO A 120 -6.14 -6.60 14.29
N TYR A 121 -5.71 -7.43 13.34
CA TYR A 121 -5.85 -8.89 13.39
C TYR A 121 -4.52 -9.62 13.20
N GLY A 122 -4.44 -10.87 13.67
CA GLY A 122 -3.23 -11.71 13.59
C GLY A 122 -2.22 -11.44 14.71
N PRO A 123 -0.93 -11.79 14.56
CA PRO A 123 -0.43 -12.70 13.53
C PRO A 123 -1.08 -14.09 13.66
N TYR A 124 -1.38 -14.74 12.53
CA TYR A 124 -1.98 -16.08 12.53
C TYR A 124 -0.95 -17.13 12.17
N VAL A 125 -1.00 -18.30 12.81
CA VAL A 125 -0.16 -19.42 12.41
C VAL A 125 -0.63 -19.94 11.04
N ALA A 126 0.25 -19.90 10.04
CA ALA A 126 0.03 -20.48 8.73
C ALA A 126 0.10 -22.01 8.85
N ARG A 127 -1.05 -22.67 9.03
CA ARG A 127 -1.15 -24.12 8.85
C ARG A 127 -1.23 -24.42 7.35
N ILE A 128 -0.14 -24.95 6.80
CA ILE A 128 -0.15 -25.56 5.47
C ILE A 128 -0.91 -26.88 5.63
N LYS A 129 -2.05 -27.02 4.93
CA LYS A 129 -2.71 -28.32 4.74
C LYS A 129 -2.03 -29.05 3.59
#